data_AF-H5S8G8-F1
#
_entry.id   AF-H5S8G8-F1
#
_cell.length_a   1.000
_cell.length_b   1.000
_cell.length_c   1.000
_cell.angle_alpha   90.00
_cell.angle_beta   90.00
_cell.angle_gamma   90.00
#
_symmetry.space_group_name_H-M   'P 1'
#
loop_
_entity.id
_entity.type
_entity.pdbx_description
1 polymer ?
#
loop_
_entity_poly.entity_id
_entity_poly.type
_entity_poly.pdbx_seq_one_letter_code
_entity_poly.pdbx_strand_id
1 'polypeptide(L)'
;MDRRGTLNWQPGSKPWSLALDSLTLEDCALALADRGLTLALSLDVLARSIEVRNLCNDGKTPAEFKAAFALKQGGAITIDGQLGLDLGSASAKLTASWLNLSPLAPYVAHFTTLRLASGEVSAAGQLVYAKPAVGYTGSLSVAGLRLDEAASGERFLAWRSLSADCSFGLAPDHLDIAQVSVL
;
A
#
# COMPACT_ATOMS: atom_id res chain seq x y z
N MET A 1 12.71 67.78 -21.77
CA MET A 1 13.02 67.23 -20.43
C MET A 1 11.97 66.19 -20.11
N ASP A 2 12.31 64.91 -20.29
CA ASP A 2 11.45 63.75 -20.11
C ASP A 2 11.58 63.25 -18.65
N ARG A 3 10.45 63.03 -17.97
CA ARG A 3 10.39 62.41 -16.63
C ARG A 3 9.30 61.33 -16.62
N ARG A 4 9.58 60.19 -17.25
CA ARG A 4 8.81 58.96 -17.06
C ARG A 4 9.34 58.26 -15.80
N GLY A 5 8.59 58.37 -14.72
CA GLY A 5 8.79 57.52 -13.54
C GLY A 5 8.36 56.09 -13.88
N THR A 6 9.31 55.16 -13.89
CA THR A 6 9.04 53.72 -13.98
C THR A 6 8.55 53.24 -12.60
N LEU A 7 7.26 52.95 -12.48
CA LEU A 7 6.73 52.19 -11.34
C LEU A 7 7.26 50.76 -11.43
N ASN A 8 8.23 50.44 -10.59
CA ASN A 8 8.86 49.13 -10.50
C ASN A 8 7.91 48.21 -9.71
N TRP A 9 6.98 47.56 -10.39
CA TRP A 9 6.12 46.54 -9.80
C TRP A 9 6.92 45.25 -9.59
N GLN A 10 7.46 45.07 -8.38
CA GLN A 10 7.87 43.75 -7.92
C GLN A 10 6.64 43.10 -7.29
N PRO A 11 6.07 42.02 -7.84
CA PRO A 11 5.11 41.23 -7.10
C PRO A 11 5.87 40.60 -5.93
N GLY A 12 5.80 41.25 -4.77
CA GLY A 12 6.16 40.65 -3.49
C GLY A 12 5.14 39.56 -3.18
N SER A 13 5.27 38.41 -3.83
CA SER A 13 4.45 37.26 -3.53
C SER A 13 4.90 36.73 -2.17
N LYS A 14 4.28 37.24 -1.11
CA LYS A 14 4.26 36.53 0.17
C LYS A 14 3.86 35.09 -0.16
N PRO A 15 4.68 34.08 0.17
CA PRO A 15 4.32 32.70 -0.13
C PRO A 15 2.96 32.42 0.52
N TRP A 16 2.05 31.83 -0.26
CA TRP A 16 0.73 31.47 0.23
C TRP A 16 0.90 30.43 1.33
N SER A 17 0.17 30.59 2.44
CA SER A 17 0.10 29.61 3.51
C SER A 17 -1.25 28.92 3.47
N LEU A 18 -1.25 27.58 3.42
CA LEU A 18 -2.44 26.74 3.52
C LEU A 18 -2.25 25.83 4.73
N ALA A 19 -3.26 25.79 5.60
CA ALA A 19 -3.35 24.82 6.69
C ALA A 19 -4.76 24.22 6.67
N LEU A 20 -4.83 22.90 6.70
CA LEU A 20 -6.05 22.12 6.77
C LEU A 20 -5.94 21.15 7.94
N ASP A 21 -6.78 21.36 8.95
CA ASP A 21 -6.74 20.58 10.19
C ASP A 21 -7.09 19.10 9.95
N SER A 22 -8.15 18.85 9.18
CA SER A 22 -8.57 17.48 8.85
C SER A 22 -9.38 17.40 7.56
N LEU A 23 -9.16 16.33 6.80
CA LEU A 23 -10.01 15.86 5.72
C LEU A 23 -10.39 14.40 6.00
N THR A 24 -11.69 14.10 6.00
CA THR A 24 -12.21 12.74 6.22
C THR A 24 -13.14 12.34 5.08
N LEU A 25 -12.94 11.14 4.55
CA LEU A 25 -13.80 10.48 3.58
C LEU A 25 -14.26 9.16 4.18
N GLU A 26 -15.56 8.89 4.12
CA GLU A 26 -16.16 7.68 4.68
C GLU A 26 -16.94 6.92 3.62
N ASP A 27 -16.98 5.59 3.75
CA ASP A 27 -17.79 4.67 2.95
C ASP A 27 -17.72 4.88 1.42
N CYS A 28 -16.51 5.05 0.90
CA CYS A 28 -16.25 5.17 -0.54
C CYS A 28 -16.07 3.78 -1.17
N ALA A 29 -16.85 3.46 -2.19
CA ALA A 29 -16.69 2.23 -2.97
C ALA A 29 -15.71 2.44 -4.13
N LEU A 30 -14.62 1.67 -4.17
CA LEU A 30 -13.62 1.68 -5.22
C LEU A 30 -13.61 0.33 -5.94
N ALA A 31 -13.82 0.35 -7.26
CA ALA A 31 -13.65 -0.82 -8.10
C ALA A 31 -12.29 -0.73 -8.79
N LEU A 32 -11.35 -1.59 -8.39
CA LEU A 32 -10.04 -1.67 -9.05
C LEU A 32 -10.07 -2.81 -10.06
N ALA A 33 -9.77 -2.50 -11.32
CA ALA A 33 -9.64 -3.48 -12.39
C ALA A 33 -8.26 -3.37 -13.04
N ASP A 34 -7.44 -4.43 -12.94
CA ASP A 34 -6.21 -4.53 -13.74
C ASP A 34 -6.54 -5.21 -15.08
N ARG A 35 -6.13 -4.56 -16.18
CA ARG A 35 -6.31 -5.01 -17.57
C ARG A 35 -4.97 -5.27 -18.29
N GLY A 36 -3.85 -5.24 -17.57
CA GLY A 36 -2.52 -5.48 -18.13
C GLY A 36 -2.31 -6.95 -18.52
N LEU A 37 -3.09 -7.87 -17.96
CA LEU A 37 -3.12 -9.29 -18.32
C LEU A 37 -4.37 -9.61 -19.15
N THR A 38 -4.27 -10.65 -19.98
CA THR A 38 -5.40 -11.17 -20.79
C THR A 38 -6.59 -11.62 -19.93
N LEU A 39 -6.39 -11.84 -18.62
CA LEU A 39 -7.44 -12.03 -17.63
C LEU A 39 -7.54 -10.82 -16.69
N ALA A 40 -8.73 -10.22 -16.63
CA ALA A 40 -9.01 -9.09 -15.76
C ALA A 40 -9.07 -9.52 -14.28
N LEU A 41 -8.24 -8.89 -13.44
CA LEU A 41 -8.38 -8.94 -11.99
C LEU A 41 -9.37 -7.87 -11.56
N SER A 42 -10.44 -8.25 -10.86
CA SER A 42 -11.39 -7.31 -10.26
C SER A 42 -11.35 -7.44 -8.74
N LEU A 43 -10.96 -6.36 -8.06
CA LEU A 43 -11.00 -6.26 -6.61
C LEU A 43 -12.04 -5.21 -6.23
N ASP A 44 -13.02 -5.63 -5.44
CA ASP A 44 -14.03 -4.72 -4.86
C ASP A 44 -13.50 -4.22 -3.52
N VAL A 45 -12.94 -3.02 -3.53
CA VAL A 45 -12.36 -2.40 -2.34
C VAL A 45 -13.34 -1.36 -1.81
N LEU A 46 -13.80 -1.55 -0.59
CA LEU A 46 -14.63 -0.59 0.12
C LEU A 46 -13.75 0.18 1.09
N ALA A 47 -13.48 1.45 0.79
CA ALA A 47 -12.80 2.35 1.71
C ALA A 47 -13.79 2.75 2.81
N ARG A 48 -13.55 2.25 4.03
CA ARG A 48 -14.37 2.53 5.21
C ARG A 48 -14.11 3.94 5.72
N SER A 49 -12.84 4.28 5.84
CA SER A 49 -12.40 5.61 6.23
C SER A 49 -11.06 5.94 5.58
N ILE A 50 -10.92 7.19 5.15
CA ILE A 50 -9.64 7.79 4.78
C ILE A 50 -9.61 9.14 5.48
N GLU A 51 -8.59 9.35 6.30
CA GLU A 51 -8.43 10.54 7.10
C GLU A 51 -7.02 11.08 6.89
N VAL A 52 -6.92 12.39 6.68
CA VAL A 52 -5.66 13.12 6.65
C VAL A 52 -5.78 14.30 7.61
N ARG A 53 -4.81 14.47 8.49
CA ARG A 53 -4.77 15.56 9.48
C ARG A 53 -3.49 16.38 9.34
N ASN A 54 -3.56 17.62 9.81
CA ASN A 54 -2.43 18.54 9.93
C ASN A 54 -1.72 18.81 8.57
N LEU A 55 -2.50 18.96 7.50
CA LEU A 55 -1.95 19.26 6.18
C LEU A 55 -1.59 20.75 6.11
N CYS A 56 -0.30 21.08 6.19
CA CYS A 56 0.20 22.45 6.21
C CYS A 56 1.35 22.65 5.22
N ASN A 57 1.25 23.62 4.31
CA ASN A 57 2.33 23.90 3.35
C ASN A 57 3.53 24.67 3.96
N ASP A 58 3.86 24.43 5.23
CA ASP A 58 5.00 25.03 5.94
C ASP A 58 6.33 24.29 5.70
N GLY A 59 6.26 23.10 5.07
CA GLY A 59 7.40 22.24 4.76
C GLY A 59 8.08 21.61 5.99
N LYS A 60 7.46 21.71 7.17
CA LYS A 60 8.03 21.25 8.45
C LYS A 60 7.12 20.29 9.19
N THR A 61 5.81 20.51 9.12
CA THR A 61 4.81 19.70 9.81
C THR A 61 4.44 18.49 8.95
N PRO A 62 4.71 17.25 9.40
CA PRO A 62 4.23 16.06 8.70
C PRO A 62 2.69 16.00 8.76
N ALA A 63 2.07 15.62 7.66
CA ALA A 63 0.66 15.28 7.64
C ALA A 63 0.48 13.87 8.20
N GLU A 64 -0.51 13.68 9.07
CA GLU A 64 -0.90 12.35 9.55
C GLU A 64 -1.95 11.78 8.60
N PHE A 65 -1.90 10.48 8.33
CA PHE A 65 -2.91 9.82 7.53
C PHE A 65 -3.33 8.49 8.15
N LYS A 66 -4.61 8.16 7.99
CA LYS A 66 -5.19 6.88 8.37
C LYS A 66 -6.13 6.41 7.27
N ALA A 67 -6.09 5.14 6.95
CA ALA A 67 -6.96 4.55 5.96
C ALA A 67 -7.37 3.14 6.38
N ALA A 68 -8.66 2.83 6.23
CA ALA A 68 -9.22 1.52 6.48
C ALA A 68 -10.02 1.07 5.25
N PHE A 69 -9.70 -0.11 4.75
CA PHE A 69 -10.31 -0.73 3.58
C PHE A 69 -10.84 -2.11 3.95
N ALA A 70 -11.98 -2.48 3.40
CA ALA A 70 -12.55 -3.82 3.46
C ALA A 70 -12.69 -4.36 2.03
N LEU A 71 -12.32 -5.62 1.80
CA LEU A 71 -12.51 -6.27 0.51
C LEU A 71 -13.80 -7.08 0.55
N LYS A 72 -14.64 -6.98 -0.49
CA LYS A 72 -15.86 -7.81 -0.54
C LYS A 72 -15.55 -9.30 -0.59
N GLN A 73 -14.40 -9.65 -1.17
CA GLN A 73 -13.91 -11.01 -1.31
C GLN A 73 -13.38 -11.59 0.01
N GLY A 74 -13.32 -10.79 1.08
CA GLY A 74 -12.84 -11.16 2.40
C GLY A 74 -11.55 -10.42 2.78
N GLY A 75 -11.50 -10.03 4.06
CA GLY A 75 -10.34 -9.39 4.68
C GLY A 75 -10.43 -7.86 4.77
N ALA A 76 -9.45 -7.29 5.46
CA ALA A 76 -9.36 -5.85 5.71
C ALA A 76 -7.91 -5.37 5.66
N ILE A 77 -7.72 -4.11 5.33
CA ILE A 77 -6.43 -3.43 5.29
C ILE A 77 -6.55 -2.13 6.08
N THR A 78 -5.64 -1.91 7.02
CA THR A 78 -5.48 -0.64 7.72
C THR A 78 -4.08 -0.09 7.48
N ILE A 79 -3.99 1.22 7.29
CA ILE A 79 -2.74 1.93 7.07
C ILE A 79 -2.78 3.19 7.93
N ASP A 80 -1.79 3.39 8.78
CA ASP A 80 -1.71 4.55 9.66
C ASP A 80 -0.28 5.09 9.64
N GLY A 81 -0.10 6.40 9.45
CA GLY A 81 1.23 6.93 9.22
C GLY A 81 1.35 8.44 9.19
N GLN A 82 2.55 8.88 8.84
CA GLN A 82 2.93 10.28 8.65
C GLN A 82 3.62 10.45 7.30
N LEU A 83 3.37 11.59 6.66
CA LEU A 83 3.94 11.97 5.38
C LEU A 83 4.52 13.38 5.46
N GLY A 84 5.80 13.52 5.16
CA GLY A 84 6.42 14.83 4.93
C GLY A 84 5.86 15.47 3.67
N LEU A 85 5.39 16.72 3.78
CA LEU A 85 4.76 17.42 2.65
C LEU A 85 5.76 17.87 1.57
N ASP A 86 7.06 17.80 1.87
CA ASP A 86 8.15 17.91 0.90
C ASP A 86 8.36 16.63 0.07
N LEU A 87 7.57 15.57 0.32
CA LEU A 87 7.71 14.23 -0.24
C LEU A 87 9.10 13.62 0.00
N GLY A 88 9.80 14.09 1.04
CA GLY A 88 11.14 13.63 1.40
C GLY A 88 11.13 12.45 2.36
N SER A 89 10.06 12.29 3.14
CA SER A 89 9.93 11.22 4.13
C SER A 89 8.49 10.76 4.31
N ALA A 90 8.32 9.49 4.66
CA ALA A 90 7.05 8.92 5.09
C ALA A 90 7.29 7.77 6.07
N SER A 91 6.36 7.55 6.99
CA SER A 91 6.32 6.36 7.83
C SER A 91 4.90 5.84 7.87
N ALA A 92 4.72 4.53 7.75
CA ALA A 92 3.41 3.91 7.71
C ALA A 92 3.43 2.55 8.40
N LYS A 93 2.50 2.33 9.30
CA LYS A 93 2.15 1.00 9.78
C LYS A 93 1.08 0.43 8.87
N LEU A 94 1.33 -0.76 8.33
CA LEU A 94 0.38 -1.49 7.49
C LEU A 94 -0.08 -2.74 8.24
N THR A 95 -1.38 -3.03 8.19
CA THR A 95 -1.93 -4.31 8.63
C THR A 95 -2.95 -4.77 7.61
N ALA A 96 -2.73 -5.95 7.06
CA ALA A 96 -3.63 -6.66 6.19
C ALA A 96 -4.04 -7.96 6.89
N SER A 97 -5.32 -8.25 6.95
CA SER A 97 -5.84 -9.42 7.66
C SER A 97 -6.79 -10.20 6.78
N TRP A 98 -6.53 -11.51 6.68
CA TRP A 98 -7.41 -12.49 6.03
C TRP A 98 -7.78 -12.12 4.59
N LEU A 99 -6.82 -11.57 3.85
CA LEU A 99 -7.04 -11.23 2.44
C LEU A 99 -7.15 -12.51 1.62
N ASN A 100 -8.29 -12.69 0.98
CA ASN A 100 -8.54 -13.85 0.14
C ASN A 100 -7.67 -13.78 -1.13
N LEU A 101 -6.87 -14.82 -1.37
CA LEU A 101 -5.98 -14.91 -2.53
C LEU A 101 -6.69 -15.43 -3.79
N SER A 102 -7.89 -16.02 -3.70
CA SER A 102 -8.61 -16.57 -4.86
C SER A 102 -8.76 -15.60 -6.05
N PRO A 103 -9.00 -14.29 -5.87
CA PRO A 103 -9.05 -13.34 -6.98
C PRO A 103 -7.73 -13.24 -7.76
N LEU A 104 -6.59 -13.56 -7.14
CA LEU A 104 -5.25 -13.53 -7.73
C LEU A 104 -4.91 -14.81 -8.51
N ALA A 105 -5.80 -15.79 -8.58
CA ALA A 105 -5.58 -17.03 -9.33
C ALA A 105 -5.13 -16.81 -10.79
N PRO A 106 -5.62 -15.78 -11.54
CA PRO A 106 -5.13 -15.50 -12.89
C PRO A 106 -3.65 -15.14 -12.95
N TYR A 107 -3.09 -14.50 -11.92
CA TYR A 107 -1.66 -14.18 -11.88
C TYR A 107 -0.82 -15.45 -11.71
N VAL A 108 -1.24 -16.35 -10.81
CA VAL A 108 -0.54 -17.63 -10.62
C VAL A 108 -0.56 -18.46 -11.90
N ALA A 109 -1.71 -18.51 -12.59
CA ALA A 109 -1.87 -19.24 -13.85
C ALA A 109 -1.10 -18.62 -15.02
N HIS A 110 -0.77 -17.31 -14.97
CA HIS A 110 0.02 -16.66 -16.03
C HIS A 110 1.50 -17.01 -15.93
N PHE A 111 2.05 -17.07 -14.71
CA PHE A 111 3.47 -17.35 -14.48
C PHE A 111 3.78 -18.84 -14.29
N THR A 112 2.76 -19.68 -14.06
CA THR A 112 2.92 -21.11 -13.76
C THR A 112 1.82 -21.95 -14.39
N THR A 113 2.04 -23.26 -14.51
CA THR A 113 0.99 -24.23 -14.86
C THR A 113 0.15 -24.67 -13.66
N LEU A 114 0.18 -23.89 -12.57
CA LEU A 114 -0.54 -24.16 -11.33
C LEU A 114 -1.79 -23.29 -11.22
N ARG A 115 -2.82 -23.83 -10.58
CA ARG A 115 -4.06 -23.15 -10.23
C ARG A 115 -4.12 -22.91 -8.73
N LEU A 116 -4.27 -21.66 -8.34
CA LEU A 116 -4.58 -21.29 -6.96
C LEU A 116 -6.04 -21.64 -6.64
N ALA A 117 -6.25 -22.62 -5.78
CA ALA A 117 -7.57 -23.06 -5.36
C ALA A 117 -8.08 -22.29 -4.13
N SER A 118 -7.22 -22.08 -3.14
CA SER A 118 -7.53 -21.33 -1.92
C SER A 118 -6.28 -20.77 -1.28
N GLY A 119 -6.46 -19.76 -0.43
CA GLY A 119 -5.43 -19.22 0.45
C GLY A 119 -5.84 -17.87 1.01
N GLU A 120 -5.43 -17.61 2.23
CA GLU A 120 -5.65 -16.32 2.91
C GLU A 120 -4.29 -15.76 3.30
N VAL A 121 -4.04 -14.49 2.99
CA VAL A 121 -2.81 -13.80 3.37
C VAL A 121 -3.09 -12.75 4.43
N SER A 122 -2.25 -12.70 5.45
CA SER A 122 -2.20 -11.62 6.43
C SER A 122 -0.79 -11.07 6.50
N ALA A 123 -0.66 -9.75 6.62
CA ALA A 123 0.63 -9.07 6.72
C ALA A 123 0.55 -7.97 7.78
N ALA A 124 1.62 -7.75 8.52
CA ALA A 124 1.72 -6.63 9.44
C ALA A 124 3.14 -6.11 9.42
N GLY A 125 3.32 -4.80 9.23
CA GLY A 125 4.65 -4.24 9.12
C GLY A 125 4.71 -2.73 9.22
N GLN A 126 5.93 -2.23 9.23
CA GLN A 126 6.25 -0.81 9.20
C GLN A 126 7.03 -0.52 7.92
N LEU A 127 6.58 0.49 7.19
CA LEU A 127 7.26 1.07 6.04
C LEU A 127 7.83 2.42 6.49
N VAL A 128 9.11 2.67 6.18
CA VAL A 128 9.78 3.94 6.37
C VAL A 128 10.39 4.35 5.04
N TYR A 129 10.14 5.57 4.64
CA TYR A 129 10.74 6.21 3.48
C TYR A 129 11.48 7.45 3.95
N ALA A 130 12.73 7.58 3.54
CA ALA A 130 13.54 8.76 3.75
C ALA A 130 14.47 8.88 2.55
N LYS A 131 14.09 9.72 1.58
CA LYS A 131 14.71 9.78 0.25
C LYS A 131 16.25 9.75 0.32
N PRO A 132 16.94 8.85 -0.41
CA PRO A 132 16.41 7.83 -1.33
C PRO A 132 16.08 6.47 -0.70
N ALA A 133 16.28 6.33 0.62
CA ALA A 133 16.14 5.06 1.31
C ALA A 133 14.66 4.68 1.51
N VAL A 134 14.38 3.39 1.33
CA VAL A 134 13.12 2.75 1.70
C VAL A 134 13.48 1.62 2.65
N GLY A 135 12.74 1.47 3.73
CA GLY A 135 12.85 0.35 4.66
C GLY A 135 11.46 -0.22 4.94
N TYR A 136 11.36 -1.53 4.97
CA TYR A 136 10.17 -2.26 5.40
C TYR A 136 10.58 -3.35 6.36
N THR A 137 9.86 -3.48 7.47
CA THR A 137 10.00 -4.60 8.40
C THR A 137 8.64 -5.10 8.81
N GLY A 138 8.42 -6.41 8.71
CA GLY A 138 7.12 -6.97 9.05
C GLY A 138 7.04 -8.47 8.92
N SER A 139 5.87 -8.99 9.28
CA SER A 139 5.51 -10.38 9.14
C SER A 139 4.51 -10.57 8.01
N LEU A 140 4.59 -11.72 7.37
CA LEU A 140 3.68 -12.22 6.36
C LEU A 140 3.24 -13.62 6.79
N SER A 141 1.97 -13.93 6.63
CA SER A 141 1.44 -15.27 6.88
C SER A 141 0.44 -15.65 5.80
N VAL A 142 0.46 -16.92 5.42
CA VAL A 142 -0.44 -17.53 4.46
C VAL A 142 -1.07 -18.75 5.11
N ALA A 143 -2.40 -18.74 5.22
CA ALA A 143 -3.18 -19.85 5.75
C ALA A 143 -3.94 -20.57 4.63
N GLY A 144 -4.06 -21.89 4.75
CA GLY A 144 -4.90 -22.72 3.88
C GLY A 144 -4.56 -22.64 2.39
N LEU A 145 -3.28 -22.46 2.04
CA LEU A 145 -2.89 -22.41 0.63
C LEU A 145 -3.07 -23.77 -0.01
N ARG A 146 -3.75 -23.78 -1.15
CA ARG A 146 -3.85 -24.94 -2.02
C ARG A 146 -3.56 -24.56 -3.46
N LEU A 147 -2.58 -25.23 -4.03
CA LEU A 147 -2.22 -25.18 -5.44
C LEU A 147 -2.52 -26.54 -6.07
N ASP A 148 -3.27 -26.52 -7.16
CA ASP A 148 -3.55 -27.70 -7.99
C ASP A 148 -2.79 -27.56 -9.32
N GLU A 149 -2.44 -28.65 -9.99
CA GLU A 149 -1.97 -28.62 -11.37
C GLU A 149 -3.12 -28.23 -12.32
N ALA A 150 -2.87 -27.28 -13.22
CA ALA A 150 -3.92 -26.79 -14.12
C ALA A 150 -4.37 -27.85 -15.14
N ALA A 151 -3.47 -28.75 -15.56
CA ALA A 151 -3.74 -29.75 -16.59
C ALA A 151 -4.47 -31.00 -16.06
N SER A 152 -4.00 -31.54 -14.93
CA SER A 152 -4.53 -32.77 -14.32
C SER A 152 -5.63 -32.50 -13.28
N GLY A 153 -5.65 -31.29 -12.70
CA GLY A 153 -6.50 -30.96 -11.55
C GLY A 153 -6.04 -31.60 -10.24
N GLU A 154 -4.90 -32.30 -10.26
CA GLU A 154 -4.34 -32.95 -9.08
C GLU A 154 -3.77 -31.93 -8.11
N ARG A 155 -3.80 -32.25 -6.81
CA ARG A 155 -3.24 -31.39 -5.78
C ARG A 155 -1.71 -31.42 -5.89
N PHE A 156 -1.13 -30.28 -6.27
CA PHE A 156 0.32 -30.11 -6.33
C PHE A 156 0.91 -29.80 -4.96
N LEU A 157 0.32 -28.82 -4.26
CA LEU A 157 0.78 -28.38 -2.95
C LEU A 157 -0.40 -27.94 -2.08
N ALA A 158 -0.36 -28.33 -0.81
CA ALA A 158 -1.26 -27.77 0.20
C ALA A 158 -0.51 -27.62 1.52
N TRP A 159 -0.51 -26.40 2.07
CA TRP A 159 -0.02 -26.15 3.42
C TRP A 159 -1.12 -25.54 4.28
N ARG A 160 -1.06 -25.81 5.58
CA ARG A 160 -2.05 -25.31 6.52
C ARG A 160 -1.70 -23.89 6.97
N SER A 161 -0.45 -23.66 7.32
CA SER A 161 0.05 -22.32 7.63
C SER A 161 1.52 -22.18 7.25
N LEU A 162 1.86 -21.05 6.64
CA LEU A 162 3.21 -20.58 6.39
C LEU A 162 3.32 -19.17 6.98
N SER A 163 4.33 -18.89 7.78
CA SER A 163 4.62 -17.52 8.23
C SER A 163 6.08 -17.19 8.03
N ALA A 164 6.35 -15.95 7.63
CA ALA A 164 7.68 -15.43 7.42
C ALA A 164 7.82 -14.02 7.97
N ASP A 165 8.90 -13.76 8.69
CA ASP A 165 9.32 -12.40 9.01
C ASP A 165 10.28 -11.91 7.93
N CYS A 166 10.07 -10.69 7.44
CA CYS A 166 10.84 -10.12 6.35
C CYS A 166 11.24 -8.67 6.67
N SER A 167 12.48 -8.35 6.33
CA SER A 167 12.99 -6.99 6.25
C SER A 167 13.50 -6.73 4.86
N PHE A 168 13.13 -5.58 4.32
CA PHE A 168 13.55 -5.12 3.01
C PHE A 168 14.07 -3.70 3.15
N GLY A 169 15.14 -3.36 2.45
CA GLY A 169 15.51 -1.98 2.26
C GLY A 169 16.10 -1.73 0.90
N LEU A 170 15.98 -0.49 0.46
CA LEU A 170 16.62 0.06 -0.73
C LEU A 170 17.55 1.18 -0.29
N ALA A 171 18.71 1.26 -0.92
CA ALA A 171 19.76 2.22 -0.60
C ALA A 171 20.13 2.24 0.91
N PRO A 172 20.75 1.16 1.44
CA PRO A 172 21.31 0.01 0.73
C PRO A 172 20.30 -1.12 0.48
N ASP A 173 20.44 -1.77 -0.68
CA ASP A 173 19.55 -2.82 -1.13
C ASP A 173 19.77 -4.10 -0.31
N HIS A 174 18.78 -4.49 0.47
CA HIS A 174 18.78 -5.75 1.22
C HIS A 174 17.37 -6.34 1.28
N LEU A 175 17.31 -7.67 1.32
CA LEU A 175 16.11 -8.43 1.59
C LEU A 175 16.51 -9.59 2.49
N ASP A 176 16.10 -9.53 3.75
CA ASP A 176 16.32 -10.59 4.72
C ASP A 176 14.98 -11.24 5.07
N ILE A 177 14.95 -12.56 5.03
CA ILE A 177 13.82 -13.37 5.51
C ILE A 177 14.31 -14.05 6.78
N ALA A 178 13.90 -13.53 7.94
CA ALA A 178 14.50 -13.88 9.21
C ALA A 178 14.16 -15.31 9.66
N GLN A 179 12.91 -15.71 9.46
CA GLN A 179 12.45 -17.05 9.84
C GLN A 179 11.25 -17.44 8.99
N VAL A 180 11.25 -18.68 8.50
CA VAL A 180 10.10 -19.29 7.84
C VAL A 180 9.60 -20.42 8.73
N SER A 181 8.33 -20.36 9.12
CA SER A 181 7.68 -21.41 9.93
C SER A 181 6.55 -22.03 9.13
N VAL A 182 6.52 -23.37 9.10
CA VAL A 182 5.48 -24.18 8.44
C VAL A 182 4.81 -25.04 9.50
N LEU A 183 3.48 -25.03 9.54
CA LEU A 183 2.66 -25.84 10.45
C LEU A 183 1.57 -26.60 9.68
#